data_AF-A0A1J1JI30-F1
#
_entry.id   AF-A0A1J1JI30-F1
#
_cell.length_a   1.000
_cell.length_b   1.000
_cell.length_c   1.000
_cell.angle_alpha   90.00
_cell.angle_beta   90.00
_cell.angle_gamma   90.00
#
_symmetry.space_group_name_H-M   'P 1'
#
loop_
_entity.id
_entity.type
_entity.pdbx_description
1 polymer ?
#
loop_
_entity_poly.entity_id
_entity_poly.type
_entity_poly.pdbx_seq_one_letter_code
_entity_poly.pdbx_strand_id
1 'polypeptide(L)'
;MRYFWLVLLLGGSLWLTYSIKKLQGGNFTMAQLEKYRNSIKKVLTEYHKWVSGSANLDQESCLVFDEIHDQYFWLFMGWEGKKKIRNIQVHIRIKNDKIYIEEDWTEEGIANELLTEGVPKEDIVLAFHDPESRKFTEFAVV
;
A
#
# COMPACT_ATOMS: atom_id res chain seq x y z
N MET A 1 -1.78 35.55 9.36
CA MET A 1 -0.39 35.21 8.95
C MET A 1 0.52 35.04 10.17
N ARG A 2 0.19 34.09 11.09
CA ARG A 2 0.90 33.98 12.38
C ARG A 2 0.91 32.56 12.98
N TYR A 3 0.81 31.54 12.12
CA TYR A 3 0.89 30.12 12.51
C TYR A 3 1.85 29.30 11.63
N PHE A 4 2.64 29.95 10.77
CA PHE A 4 3.44 29.23 9.76
C PHE A 4 4.84 28.80 10.25
N TRP A 5 5.27 29.25 11.44
CA TRP A 5 6.66 29.08 11.88
C TRP A 5 6.86 28.16 13.09
N LEU A 6 5.80 27.58 13.68
CA LEU A 6 5.94 26.74 14.89
C LEU A 6 5.91 25.21 14.67
N VAL A 7 5.72 24.72 13.43
CA VAL A 7 5.53 23.27 13.18
C VAL A 7 6.83 22.54 12.80
N LEU A 8 7.94 23.26 12.63
CA LEU A 8 9.14 22.69 12.02
C LEU A 8 10.05 21.84 12.92
N LEU A 9 9.77 21.69 14.23
CA LEU A 9 10.81 21.16 15.13
C LEU A 9 10.61 19.78 15.75
N LEU A 10 9.45 19.12 15.74
CA LEU A 10 9.36 17.78 16.39
C LEU A 10 8.41 16.72 15.75
N GLY A 11 7.98 16.83 14.49
CA GLY A 11 7.15 15.76 13.89
C GLY A 11 6.49 16.07 12.55
N GLY A 12 7.15 16.85 11.69
CA GLY A 12 6.50 17.59 10.59
C GLY A 12 6.04 16.79 9.37
N SER A 13 6.49 15.56 9.14
CA SER A 13 6.17 14.83 7.89
C SER A 13 4.74 14.27 7.86
N LEU A 14 4.28 13.68 8.97
CA LEU A 14 2.98 13.01 9.03
C LEU A 14 1.82 14.02 9.00
N TRP A 15 1.95 15.12 9.73
CA TRP A 15 0.95 16.19 9.75
C TRP A 15 0.85 16.93 8.40
N LEU A 16 1.98 17.15 7.74
CA LEU A 16 2.03 17.79 6.42
C LEU A 16 1.39 16.90 5.35
N THR A 17 1.75 15.61 5.29
CA THR A 17 1.19 14.66 4.32
C THR A 17 -0.31 14.48 4.49
N TYR A 18 -0.80 14.37 5.73
CA TYR A 18 -2.24 14.34 5.99
C TYR A 18 -2.96 15.62 5.56
N SER A 19 -2.42 16.79 5.89
CA SER A 19 -3.05 18.07 5.56
C SER A 19 -3.17 18.25 4.05
N ILE A 20 -2.17 17.82 3.28
CA ILE A 20 -2.20 17.82 1.81
C ILE A 20 -3.33 16.92 1.29
N LYS A 21 -3.50 15.71 1.83
CA LYS A 21 -4.56 14.83 1.35
C LYS A 21 -5.96 15.28 1.72
N LYS A 22 -6.13 15.91 2.89
CA LYS A 22 -7.41 16.53 3.26
C LYS A 22 -7.77 17.66 2.29
N LEU A 23 -6.79 18.43 1.83
CA LEU A 23 -6.98 19.44 0.78
C LEU A 23 -7.28 18.84 -0.60
N GLN A 24 -6.82 17.62 -0.87
CA GLN A 24 -7.12 16.86 -2.10
C GLN A 24 -8.49 16.15 -2.08
N GLY A 25 -9.30 16.36 -1.03
CA GLY A 25 -10.67 15.82 -0.93
C GLY A 25 -10.80 14.51 -0.15
N GLY A 26 -9.75 14.07 0.54
CA GLY A 26 -9.84 12.95 1.49
C GLY A 26 -10.54 13.32 2.80
N ASN A 27 -11.36 12.42 3.31
CA ASN A 27 -12.13 12.51 4.55
C ASN A 27 -11.63 11.58 5.66
N PHE A 28 -10.56 10.79 5.49
CA PHE A 28 -10.01 10.00 6.60
C PHE A 28 -9.54 10.88 7.75
N THR A 29 -9.56 10.30 8.96
CA THR A 29 -8.85 10.86 10.11
C THR A 29 -7.35 10.54 10.03
N MET A 30 -6.51 11.31 10.73
CA MET A 30 -5.08 11.02 10.89
C MET A 30 -4.84 9.56 11.32
N ALA A 31 -5.59 9.11 12.33
CA ALA A 31 -5.46 7.78 12.91
C ALA A 31 -5.84 6.67 11.93
N GLN A 32 -6.86 6.90 11.09
CA GLN A 32 -7.28 5.95 10.06
C GLN A 32 -6.22 5.83 8.95
N LEU A 33 -5.68 6.95 8.49
CA LEU A 33 -4.57 6.93 7.53
C LEU A 33 -3.37 6.15 8.09
N GLU A 34 -2.96 6.45 9.31
CA GLU A 34 -1.85 5.77 9.97
C GLU A 34 -2.13 4.28 10.16
N LYS A 35 -3.35 3.90 10.54
CA LYS A 35 -3.78 2.50 10.60
C LYS A 35 -3.56 1.80 9.27
N TYR A 36 -4.07 2.35 8.15
CA TYR A 36 -3.89 1.73 6.84
C TYR A 36 -2.43 1.63 6.43
N ARG A 37 -1.64 2.69 6.62
CA ARG A 37 -0.20 2.68 6.35
C ARG A 37 0.50 1.56 7.11
N ASN A 38 0.17 1.40 8.39
CA ASN A 38 0.78 0.38 9.25
C ASN A 38 0.33 -1.03 8.86
N SER A 39 -0.96 -1.26 8.58
CA SER A 39 -1.47 -2.54 8.10
C SER A 39 -0.81 -2.96 6.78
N ILE A 40 -0.74 -2.05 5.79
CA ILE A 40 -0.10 -2.31 4.50
C ILE A 40 1.39 -2.68 4.67
N LYS A 41 2.14 -1.84 5.40
CA LYS A 41 3.57 -2.09 5.63
C LYS A 41 3.80 -3.41 6.38
N LYS A 42 2.96 -3.72 7.37
CA LYS A 42 3.06 -4.97 8.14
C LYS A 42 2.88 -6.18 7.23
N VAL A 43 1.76 -6.26 6.51
CA VAL A 43 1.45 -7.37 5.59
C VAL A 43 2.58 -7.55 4.58
N LEU A 44 2.99 -6.50 3.86
CA LEU A 44 4.05 -6.59 2.86
C LEU A 44 5.39 -7.03 3.48
N THR A 45 5.71 -6.57 4.68
CA THR A 45 6.95 -6.94 5.38
C THR A 45 6.93 -8.40 5.83
N GLU A 46 5.78 -8.91 6.26
CA GLU A 46 5.62 -10.31 6.68
C GLU A 46 5.76 -11.27 5.50
N TYR A 47 5.11 -10.98 4.37
CA TYR A 47 5.29 -11.73 3.12
C TYR A 47 6.74 -11.71 2.64
N HIS A 48 7.35 -10.52 2.60
CA HIS A 48 8.74 -10.36 2.17
C HIS A 48 9.71 -11.18 3.05
N LYS A 49 9.50 -11.23 4.37
CA LYS A 49 10.29 -12.05 5.29
C LYS A 49 10.11 -13.54 5.03
N TRP A 50 8.87 -13.99 4.81
CA TRP A 50 8.60 -15.40 4.53
C TRP A 50 9.30 -15.86 3.25
N VAL A 51 9.18 -15.06 2.18
CA VAL A 51 9.84 -15.31 0.91
C VAL A 51 11.36 -15.26 1.05
N SER A 52 11.91 -14.20 1.67
CA SER A 52 13.37 -14.04 1.84
C SER A 52 14.02 -15.13 2.71
N GLY A 53 13.24 -15.81 3.56
CA GLY A 53 13.70 -16.96 4.35
C GLY A 53 13.77 -18.28 3.55
N SER A 54 13.24 -18.31 2.34
CA SER A 54 13.29 -19.50 1.48
C SER A 54 14.65 -19.60 0.76
N ALA A 55 15.30 -20.77 0.85
CA ALA A 55 16.65 -21.00 0.35
C ALA A 55 16.79 -21.04 -1.18
N ASN A 56 15.70 -20.82 -1.94
CA ASN A 56 15.61 -21.10 -3.38
C ASN A 56 15.33 -19.85 -4.23
N LEU A 57 15.65 -18.65 -3.74
CA LEU A 57 15.44 -17.42 -4.52
C LEU A 57 16.70 -17.04 -5.28
N ASP A 58 16.69 -17.32 -6.58
CA ASP A 58 17.67 -16.77 -7.53
C ASP A 58 17.46 -15.27 -7.79
N GLN A 59 16.36 -14.70 -7.29
CA GLN A 59 15.93 -13.33 -7.51
C GLN A 59 15.98 -12.52 -6.21
N GLU A 60 16.49 -11.30 -6.28
CA GLU A 60 16.44 -10.34 -5.19
C GLU A 60 15.01 -9.81 -5.06
N SER A 61 14.52 -9.62 -3.84
CA SER A 61 13.22 -8.99 -3.60
C SER A 61 13.37 -7.73 -2.74
N CYS A 62 12.57 -6.71 -3.03
CA CYS A 62 12.67 -5.40 -2.41
C CYS A 62 11.30 -4.84 -2.07
N LEU A 63 11.22 -4.14 -0.93
CA LEU A 63 10.07 -3.35 -0.51
C LEU A 63 10.35 -1.86 -0.73
N VAL A 64 9.39 -1.14 -1.31
CA VAL A 64 9.46 0.30 -1.52
C VAL A 64 8.24 0.95 -0.91
N PHE A 65 8.44 1.76 0.14
CA PHE A 65 7.37 2.46 0.84
C PHE A 65 7.54 3.97 0.67
N ASP A 66 6.61 4.58 -0.06
CA ASP A 66 6.50 6.02 -0.21
C ASP A 66 5.30 6.51 0.59
N GLU A 67 5.52 6.92 1.83
CA GLU A 67 4.46 7.45 2.70
C GLU A 67 4.06 8.90 2.37
N ILE A 68 4.81 9.58 1.50
CA ILE A 68 4.46 10.93 1.05
C ILE A 68 3.37 10.84 -0.01
N HIS A 69 3.51 9.89 -0.94
CA HIS A 69 2.58 9.68 -2.05
C HIS A 69 1.66 8.47 -1.85
N ASP A 70 1.80 7.77 -0.72
CA ASP A 70 1.12 6.53 -0.35
C ASP A 70 1.15 5.49 -1.46
N GLN A 71 2.36 5.17 -1.90
CA GLN A 71 2.64 4.08 -2.82
C GLN A 71 3.46 3.03 -2.09
N TYR A 72 3.04 1.77 -2.19
CA TYR A 72 3.67 0.65 -1.52
C TYR A 72 3.88 -0.47 -2.55
N PHE A 73 5.12 -0.87 -2.74
CA PHE A 73 5.49 -1.90 -3.69
C PHE A 73 6.26 -3.01 -3.02
N TRP A 74 6.02 -4.23 -3.50
CA TRP A 74 6.92 -5.37 -3.34
C TRP A 74 7.32 -5.86 -4.72
N LEU A 75 8.62 -5.93 -4.97
CA LEU A 75 9.21 -6.16 -6.28
C LEU A 75 10.20 -7.32 -6.24
N PHE A 76 10.33 -8.03 -7.36
CA PHE A 76 11.46 -8.92 -7.64
C PHE A 76 12.35 -8.34 -8.74
N MET A 77 13.65 -8.49 -8.57
CA MET A 77 14.68 -8.02 -9.48
C MET A 77 15.78 -9.06 -9.59
N GLY A 78 16.26 -9.30 -10.80
CA GLY A 78 17.28 -10.32 -10.98
C GLY A 78 17.60 -10.57 -12.43
N TRP A 79 18.11 -11.77 -12.69
CA TRP A 79 18.37 -12.29 -14.02
C TRP A 79 17.88 -13.73 -14.08
N GLU A 80 17.23 -14.09 -15.17
CA GLU A 80 16.91 -15.47 -15.52
C GLU A 80 17.69 -15.80 -16.79
N GLY A 81 18.81 -16.51 -16.64
CA GLY A 81 19.79 -16.66 -17.70
C GLY A 81 20.30 -15.32 -18.21
N LYS A 82 19.99 -14.97 -19.48
CA LYS A 82 20.37 -13.69 -20.11
C LYS A 82 19.25 -12.64 -20.07
N LYS A 83 18.09 -12.94 -19.49
CA LYS A 83 16.96 -12.02 -19.43
C LYS A 83 16.96 -11.27 -18.10
N LYS A 84 16.92 -9.93 -18.16
CA LYS A 84 16.72 -9.11 -16.97
C LYS A 84 15.27 -9.26 -16.49
N ILE A 85 15.08 -9.55 -15.21
CA ILE A 85 13.76 -9.64 -14.58
C ILE A 85 13.56 -8.41 -13.68
N ARG A 86 12.38 -7.81 -13.80
CA ARG A 86 11.87 -6.75 -12.92
C ARG A 86 10.35 -6.85 -12.87
N ASN A 87 9.83 -7.48 -11.83
CA ASN A 87 8.41 -7.78 -11.69
C ASN A 87 7.86 -7.09 -10.45
N ILE A 88 6.65 -6.54 -10.56
CA ILE A 88 5.88 -6.06 -9.41
C ILE A 88 5.10 -7.26 -8.89
N GLN A 89 5.40 -7.67 -7.65
CA GLN A 89 4.66 -8.75 -7.00
C GLN A 89 3.35 -8.22 -6.41
N VAL A 90 3.43 -7.06 -5.76
CA VAL A 90 2.28 -6.35 -5.18
C VAL A 90 2.46 -4.85 -5.36
N HIS A 91 1.40 -4.16 -5.76
CA HIS A 91 1.30 -2.70 -5.75
C HIS A 91 0.02 -2.26 -5.04
N ILE A 92 0.20 -1.46 -3.99
CA ILE A 92 -0.90 -0.88 -3.21
C ILE A 92 -0.72 0.64 -3.16
N ARG A 93 -1.83 1.37 -3.21
CA ARG A 93 -1.84 2.81 -2.91
C ARG A 93 -3.00 3.22 -2.02
N ILE A 94 -2.82 4.29 -1.24
CA ILE A 94 -3.93 4.92 -0.49
C ILE A 94 -4.40 6.16 -1.25
N LYS A 95 -5.65 6.13 -1.71
CA LYS A 95 -6.29 7.18 -2.51
C LYS A 95 -7.74 7.33 -2.10
N ASN A 96 -8.28 8.55 -2.05
CA ASN A 96 -9.70 8.83 -1.77
C ASN A 96 -10.25 8.03 -0.58
N ASP A 97 -9.46 8.01 0.50
CA ASP A 97 -9.75 7.29 1.75
C ASP A 97 -9.88 5.78 1.68
N LYS A 98 -9.36 5.16 0.61
CA LYS A 98 -9.36 3.71 0.45
C LYS A 98 -8.00 3.18 0.08
N ILE A 99 -7.82 1.90 0.35
CA ILE A 99 -6.66 1.10 -0.07
C ILE A 99 -6.98 0.51 -1.44
N TYR A 100 -6.24 0.92 -2.46
CA TYR A 100 -6.36 0.38 -3.81
C TYR A 100 -5.25 -0.65 -3.99
N ILE A 101 -5.63 -1.90 -4.29
CA ILE A 101 -4.71 -2.96 -4.66
C ILE A 101 -4.66 -2.98 -6.19
N GLU A 102 -3.60 -2.40 -6.75
CA GLU A 102 -3.43 -2.23 -8.20
C GLU A 102 -2.88 -3.51 -8.86
N GLU A 103 -2.10 -4.29 -8.12
CA GLU A 103 -1.52 -5.55 -8.57
C GLU A 103 -1.29 -6.47 -7.35
N ASP A 104 -1.63 -7.75 -7.48
CA ASP A 104 -1.47 -8.76 -6.44
C ASP A 104 -1.29 -10.15 -7.06
N TRP A 105 -0.08 -10.69 -6.93
CA TRP A 105 0.30 -12.04 -7.39
C TRP A 105 0.46 -13.03 -6.24
N THR A 106 -0.09 -12.73 -5.05
CA THR A 106 -0.08 -13.65 -3.90
C THR A 106 -1.23 -14.66 -3.99
N GLU A 107 -1.04 -15.85 -3.43
CA GLU A 107 -2.06 -16.92 -3.47
C GLU A 107 -3.23 -16.62 -2.52
N GLU A 108 -2.94 -16.23 -1.27
CA GLU A 108 -3.96 -15.89 -0.27
C GLU A 108 -4.66 -14.55 -0.56
N GLY A 109 -3.99 -13.65 -1.29
CA GLY A 109 -4.49 -12.32 -1.62
C GLY A 109 -4.31 -11.30 -0.50
N ILE A 110 -3.68 -10.18 -0.82
CA ILE A 110 -3.43 -9.06 0.09
C ILE A 110 -4.72 -8.48 0.66
N ALA A 111 -5.82 -8.53 -0.10
CA ALA A 111 -7.12 -8.08 0.39
C ALA A 111 -7.54 -8.85 1.65
N ASN A 112 -7.39 -10.17 1.67
CA ASN A 112 -7.75 -11.02 2.80
C ASN A 112 -6.86 -10.77 4.02
N GLU A 113 -5.58 -10.51 3.80
CA GLU A 113 -4.62 -10.16 4.85
C GLU A 113 -4.99 -8.82 5.51
N LEU A 114 -5.38 -7.83 4.71
CA LEU A 114 -5.85 -6.55 5.22
C LEU A 114 -7.16 -6.68 6.02
N LEU A 115 -8.06 -7.60 5.63
CA LEU A 115 -9.25 -7.91 6.45
C LEU A 115 -8.85 -8.49 7.81
N THR A 116 -7.85 -9.38 7.85
CA THR A 116 -7.31 -9.95 9.10
C THR A 116 -6.68 -8.88 10.00
N GLU A 117 -6.04 -7.86 9.42
CA GLU A 117 -5.56 -6.67 10.12
C GLU A 117 -6.68 -5.68 10.54
N GLY A 118 -7.94 -6.03 10.28
CA GLY A 118 -9.12 -5.25 10.66
C GLY A 118 -9.37 -4.04 9.79
N VAL A 119 -8.92 -4.05 8.53
CA VAL A 119 -9.36 -3.09 7.50
C VAL A 119 -10.74 -3.51 7.01
N PRO A 120 -11.75 -2.63 7.01
CA PRO A 120 -13.06 -2.96 6.46
C PRO A 120 -13.01 -3.20 4.94
N LYS A 121 -13.79 -4.15 4.43
CA LYS A 121 -13.83 -4.47 2.99
C LYS A 121 -14.31 -3.30 2.13
N GLU A 122 -15.19 -2.46 2.70
CA GLU A 122 -15.66 -1.21 2.10
C GLU A 122 -14.56 -0.16 1.93
N ASP A 123 -13.39 -0.33 2.55
CA ASP A 123 -12.24 0.55 2.40
C ASP A 123 -11.14 -0.03 1.49
N ILE A 124 -11.36 -1.22 0.93
CA ILE A 124 -10.43 -1.89 0.01
C ILE A 124 -11.05 -1.88 -1.38
N VAL A 125 -10.27 -1.47 -2.39
CA VAL A 125 -10.64 -1.50 -3.81
C VAL A 125 -9.70 -2.48 -4.52
N LEU A 126 -10.27 -3.48 -5.17
CA LEU A 126 -9.53 -4.39 -6.05
C LEU A 126 -9.29 -3.71 -7.41
N ALA A 127 -8.29 -2.84 -7.47
CA ALA A 127 -8.07 -1.96 -8.61
C ALA A 127 -7.48 -2.68 -9.84
N PHE A 128 -6.93 -3.88 -9.68
CA PHE A 128 -6.58 -4.78 -10.79
C PHE A 128 -7.81 -5.28 -11.58
N HIS A 129 -9.02 -5.21 -11.00
CA HIS A 129 -10.26 -5.38 -11.75
C HIS A 129 -10.67 -4.07 -12.43
N ASP A 130 -11.25 -4.18 -13.63
CA ASP A 130 -11.84 -3.03 -14.30
C ASP A 130 -13.00 -2.44 -13.47
N PRO A 131 -13.29 -1.13 -13.58
CA PRO A 131 -14.28 -0.48 -12.72
C PRO A 131 -15.68 -1.14 -12.74
N GLU A 132 -16.11 -1.67 -13.88
CA GLU A 132 -17.45 -2.27 -14.01
C GLU A 132 -17.52 -3.65 -13.38
N SER A 133 -16.43 -4.41 -13.33
CA SER A 133 -16.42 -5.72 -12.68
C SER A 133 -16.36 -5.64 -11.15
N ARG A 134 -15.86 -4.53 -10.58
CA ARG A 134 -15.77 -4.34 -9.12
C ARG A 134 -17.12 -4.47 -8.41
N LYS A 135 -18.23 -4.11 -9.07
CA LYS A 135 -19.60 -4.24 -8.53
C LYS A 135 -20.05 -5.68 -8.26
N PHE A 136 -19.35 -6.65 -8.84
CA PHE A 136 -19.59 -8.08 -8.61
C PHE A 136 -18.69 -8.66 -7.52
N THR A 137 -17.82 -7.83 -6.93
CA THR A 137 -17.00 -8.19 -5.77
C THR A 137 -17.67 -7.72 -4.48
N GLU A 138 -17.21 -8.22 -3.34
CA GLU A 138 -17.69 -7.75 -2.03
C GLU A 138 -16.93 -6.53 -1.49
N PHE A 139 -15.98 -6.02 -2.26
CA PHE A 139 -15.11 -4.89 -1.94
C PHE A 139 -15.67 -3.57 -2.51
N ALA A 140 -14.98 -2.46 -2.25
CA ALA A 140 -15.40 -1.16 -2.74
C ALA A 140 -15.29 -1.01 -4.27
N VAL A 141 -16.25 -0.31 -4.87
CA VAL A 141 -16.47 -0.27 -6.34
C VAL A 141 -15.75 0.90 -7.05
N VAL A 142 -15.29 1.92 -6.32
CA VAL A 142 -14.91 3.28 -6.78
C VAL A 142 -14.45 3.42 -8.24
#